data_AF-A0A2S9Q090-F1
#
_entry.id   AF-A0A2S9Q090-F1
#
_cell.length_a   1.000
_cell.length_b   1.000
_cell.length_c   1.000
_cell.angle_alpha   90.00
_cell.angle_beta   90.00
_cell.angle_gamma   90.00
#
_symmetry.space_group_name_H-M   'P 1'
#
loop_
_entity.id
_entity.type
_entity.pdbx_description
1 polymer ?
#
loop_
_entity_poly.entity_id
_entity_poly.type
_entity_poly.pdbx_seq_one_letter_code
_entity_poly.pdbx_strand_id
1 'polypeptide(L)'
;MTVTTVTRTRADQDSSAQELLPEVADPKKVAPKDARTLSKLFFEQLAVLEEGTHAYQYARNTLIEMNMSLVRYAAGRFRSRGADEMEDIVQVGMIGLIKAIDRFELTREVEFTTFAVPYIVGEIKRFFRDTSWAVHVPRRL
;
A
#
# COMPACT_ATOMS: atom_id res chain seq x y z
N MET A 1 -51.82 21.21 23.74
CA MET A 1 -50.81 21.35 24.79
C MET A 1 -49.44 21.26 24.11
N THR A 2 -48.75 22.41 24.09
CA THR A 2 -47.31 22.73 23.87
C THR A 2 -46.30 21.59 24.20
N VAL A 3 -45.04 21.49 23.73
CA VAL A 3 -44.09 22.29 22.92
C VAL A 3 -42.81 21.42 22.74
N THR A 4 -42.24 21.41 21.53
CA THR A 4 -40.80 21.54 21.18
C THR A 4 -39.71 20.58 21.73
N THR A 5 -38.87 20.03 20.83
CA THR A 5 -37.45 20.44 20.63
C THR A 5 -36.81 19.70 19.44
N VAL A 6 -36.27 20.51 18.52
CA VAL A 6 -35.36 20.18 17.41
C VAL A 6 -33.93 20.08 17.94
N THR A 7 -33.17 19.03 17.61
CA THR A 7 -31.70 19.03 17.40
C THR A 7 -31.27 17.59 17.07
N ARG A 8 -30.36 17.26 16.13
CA ARG A 8 -29.41 18.03 15.32
C ARG A 8 -28.97 17.09 14.19
N THR A 9 -29.09 17.53 12.94
CA THR A 9 -28.53 16.88 11.75
C THR A 9 -27.00 16.81 11.86
N ARG A 10 -26.42 15.61 11.79
CA ARG A 10 -24.97 15.38 11.64
C ARG A 10 -24.74 14.10 10.83
N ALA A 11 -25.21 14.07 9.58
CA ALA A 11 -24.98 12.95 8.69
C ALA A 11 -24.80 13.33 7.20
N ASP A 12 -24.69 14.62 6.86
CA ASP A 12 -24.74 15.07 5.46
C ASP A 12 -23.42 15.66 4.92
N GLN A 13 -22.25 15.33 5.51
CA GLN A 13 -20.97 15.86 5.00
C GLN A 13 -19.99 14.82 4.45
N ASP A 14 -20.25 13.51 4.54
CA ASP A 14 -19.33 12.48 4.05
C ASP A 14 -19.63 11.97 2.62
N SER A 15 -20.78 12.32 2.04
CA SER A 15 -21.19 11.78 0.73
C SER A 15 -20.52 12.43 -0.48
N SER A 16 -20.01 13.67 -0.38
CA SER A 16 -19.52 14.39 -1.58
C SER A 16 -18.11 13.97 -2.03
N ALA A 17 -17.31 13.34 -1.16
CA ALA A 17 -15.99 12.81 -1.52
C ALA A 17 -16.05 11.39 -2.10
N GLN A 18 -17.17 10.68 -1.91
CA GLN A 18 -17.34 9.30 -2.34
C GLN A 18 -17.67 9.17 -3.84
N GLU A 19 -18.19 10.23 -4.48
CA GLU A 19 -18.63 10.18 -5.90
C GLU A 19 -17.51 10.22 -6.94
N LEU A 20 -16.25 10.47 -6.56
CA LEU A 20 -15.15 10.69 -7.52
C LEU A 20 -14.14 9.53 -7.63
N LEU A 21 -14.24 8.51 -6.78
CA LEU A 21 -13.36 7.34 -6.84
C LEU A 21 -14.13 6.13 -7.39
N PRO A 22 -13.64 5.47 -8.45
CA PRO A 22 -14.26 4.25 -8.92
C PRO A 22 -14.21 3.20 -7.80
N GLU A 23 -15.38 2.66 -7.42
CA GLU A 23 -15.45 1.57 -6.47
C GLU A 23 -14.79 0.32 -7.09
N VAL A 24 -13.62 -0.05 -6.58
CA VAL A 24 -12.91 -1.24 -7.06
C VAL A 24 -13.36 -2.44 -6.23
N ALA A 25 -14.32 -3.20 -6.75
CA ALA A 25 -14.91 -4.35 -6.06
C ALA A 25 -13.92 -5.49 -5.74
N ASP A 26 -12.86 -5.66 -6.54
CA ASP A 26 -11.77 -6.61 -6.26
C ASP A 26 -10.42 -6.07 -6.76
N PRO A 27 -9.71 -5.26 -5.95
CA PRO A 27 -8.45 -4.65 -6.34
C PRO A 27 -7.36 -5.68 -6.67
N LYS A 28 -7.48 -6.91 -6.16
CA LYS A 28 -6.50 -7.99 -6.33
C LYS A 28 -6.61 -8.72 -7.67
N LYS A 29 -7.73 -8.54 -8.41
CA LYS A 29 -7.99 -9.19 -9.71
C LYS A 29 -7.89 -8.28 -10.92
N VAL A 30 -7.46 -7.03 -10.75
CA VAL A 30 -7.36 -6.08 -11.86
C VAL A 30 -6.30 -6.55 -12.86
N ALA A 31 -6.66 -6.60 -14.15
CA ALA A 31 -5.72 -6.98 -15.21
C ALA A 31 -4.55 -5.97 -15.29
N PRO A 32 -3.32 -6.37 -15.66
CA PRO A 32 -2.14 -5.50 -15.56
C PRO A 32 -2.25 -4.15 -16.28
N LYS A 33 -2.98 -4.10 -17.40
CA LYS A 33 -3.19 -2.87 -18.18
C LYS A 33 -4.19 -1.94 -17.48
N ASP A 34 -5.28 -2.50 -16.95
CA ASP A 34 -6.30 -1.77 -16.20
C ASP A 34 -5.76 -1.29 -14.84
N ALA A 35 -4.84 -2.06 -14.26
CA ALA A 35 -4.18 -1.74 -13.01
C ALA A 35 -3.29 -0.49 -13.14
N ARG A 36 -2.64 -0.27 -14.29
CA ARG A 36 -1.85 0.95 -14.53
C ARG A 36 -2.73 2.19 -14.59
N THR A 37 -3.80 2.14 -15.38
CA THR A 37 -4.75 3.25 -15.52
C THR A 37 -5.40 3.59 -14.19
N LEU A 38 -5.89 2.58 -13.47
CA LEU A 38 -6.47 2.77 -12.13
C LEU A 38 -5.45 3.30 -11.13
N SER A 39 -4.22 2.75 -11.11
CA SER A 39 -3.17 3.25 -10.20
C SER A 39 -2.89 4.73 -10.43
N LYS A 40 -2.86 5.18 -11.70
CA LYS A 40 -2.66 6.59 -12.02
C LYS A 40 -3.76 7.47 -11.42
N LEU A 41 -5.02 7.08 -11.57
CA LEU A 41 -6.16 7.81 -11.00
C LEU A 41 -6.08 7.91 -9.47
N PHE A 42 -5.75 6.81 -8.80
CA PHE A 42 -5.61 6.82 -7.34
C PHE A 42 -4.42 7.67 -6.85
N PHE A 43 -3.29 7.69 -7.59
CA PHE A 43 -2.18 8.58 -7.26
C PHE A 43 -2.50 10.06 -7.50
N GLU A 44 -3.23 10.40 -8.56
CA GLU A 44 -3.73 11.77 -8.78
C GLU A 44 -4.63 12.23 -7.63
N GLN A 45 -5.45 11.34 -7.09
CA GLN A 45 -6.34 11.62 -5.97
C GLN A 45 -5.56 11.76 -4.65
N LEU A 46 -4.61 10.87 -4.37
CA LEU A 46 -3.75 10.99 -3.17
C LEU A 46 -3.00 12.33 -3.11
N ALA A 47 -2.67 12.92 -4.26
CA ALA A 47 -1.99 14.22 -4.30
C ALA A 47 -2.88 15.40 -3.87
N VAL A 48 -4.21 15.24 -3.89
CA VAL A 48 -5.18 16.32 -3.59
C VAL A 48 -5.94 16.05 -2.29
N LEU A 49 -6.14 14.79 -1.94
CA LEU A 49 -6.85 14.38 -0.73
C LEU A 49 -6.05 14.73 0.53
N GLU A 50 -6.74 15.22 1.56
CA GLU A 50 -6.13 15.51 2.86
C GLU A 50 -5.80 14.20 3.61
N GLU A 51 -4.56 14.09 4.10
CA GLU A 51 -4.11 12.94 4.88
C GLU A 51 -4.93 12.79 6.17
N GLY A 52 -5.34 11.55 6.47
CA GLY A 52 -6.18 11.25 7.63
C GLY A 52 -7.68 11.21 7.33
N THR A 53 -8.12 11.68 6.16
CA THR A 53 -9.51 11.51 5.71
C THR A 53 -9.80 10.06 5.30
N HIS A 54 -11.07 9.66 5.37
CA HIS A 54 -11.49 8.33 4.91
C HIS A 54 -11.19 8.12 3.42
N ALA A 55 -11.39 9.15 2.59
CA ALA A 55 -11.09 9.09 1.16
C ALA A 55 -9.60 8.87 0.88
N TYR A 56 -8.70 9.54 1.61
CA TYR A 56 -7.26 9.32 1.52
C TYR A 56 -6.89 7.87 1.87
N GLN A 57 -7.44 7.35 2.98
CA GLN A 57 -7.19 5.97 3.40
C GLN A 57 -7.72 4.96 2.39
N TYR A 58 -8.90 5.20 1.81
CA TYR A 58 -9.46 4.35 0.75
C TYR A 58 -8.52 4.29 -0.46
N ALA A 59 -8.15 5.45 -1.03
CA ALA A 59 -7.26 5.52 -2.18
C ALA A 59 -5.92 4.81 -1.94
N ARG A 60 -5.33 5.05 -0.77
CA ARG A 60 -4.08 4.41 -0.34
C ARG A 60 -4.21 2.90 -0.20
N ASN A 61 -5.27 2.42 0.47
CA ASN A 61 -5.50 0.99 0.66
C ASN A 61 -5.76 0.28 -0.67
N THR A 62 -6.53 0.88 -1.58
CA THR A 62 -6.75 0.33 -2.92
C THR A 62 -5.44 0.16 -3.68
N LEU A 63 -4.55 1.16 -3.65
CA LEU A 63 -3.22 1.06 -4.25
C LEU A 63 -2.37 -0.06 -3.63
N ILE A 64 -2.41 -0.22 -2.31
CA ILE A 64 -1.73 -1.31 -1.61
C ILE A 64 -2.25 -2.67 -2.12
N GLU A 65 -3.57 -2.86 -2.12
CA GLU A 65 -4.20 -4.12 -2.50
C GLU A 65 -3.94 -4.51 -3.96
N MET A 66 -4.03 -3.55 -4.87
CA MET A 66 -3.71 -3.76 -6.30
C MET A 66 -2.28 -4.22 -6.53
N ASN A 67 -1.35 -3.81 -5.67
CA ASN A 67 0.08 -4.07 -5.84
C ASN A 67 0.61 -5.19 -4.93
N MET A 68 -0.24 -5.91 -4.19
CA MET A 68 0.19 -7.04 -3.35
C MET A 68 0.88 -8.16 -4.14
N SER A 69 0.45 -8.41 -5.37
CA SER A 69 1.06 -9.43 -6.24
C SER A 69 2.49 -9.08 -6.63
N LEU A 70 2.81 -7.78 -6.79
CA LEU A 70 4.15 -7.28 -7.05
C LEU A 70 5.09 -7.61 -5.89
N VAL A 71 4.62 -7.48 -4.65
CA VAL A 71 5.40 -7.83 -3.46
C VAL A 71 5.72 -9.31 -3.43
N ARG A 72 4.73 -10.19 -3.65
CA ARG A 72 4.96 -11.64 -3.72
C ARG A 72 5.95 -12.01 -4.84
N TYR A 73 5.83 -11.36 -6.00
CA TYR A 73 6.76 -11.53 -7.10
C TYR A 73 8.19 -11.10 -6.74
N ALA A 74 8.36 -9.96 -6.05
CA ALA A 74 9.66 -9.49 -5.58
C ALA A 74 10.25 -10.42 -4.52
N ALA A 75 9.45 -10.83 -3.54
CA ALA A 75 9.80 -11.74 -2.46
C ALA A 75 10.25 -13.12 -2.96
N GLY A 76 9.62 -13.65 -4.01
CA GLY A 76 9.96 -14.96 -4.58
C GLY A 76 11.38 -15.09 -5.15
N ARG A 77 12.12 -13.98 -5.26
CA ARG A 77 13.56 -13.99 -5.62
C ARG A 77 14.48 -14.36 -4.47
N PHE A 78 13.99 -14.31 -3.24
CA PHE A 78 14.76 -14.61 -2.03
C PHE A 78 14.58 -16.08 -1.66
N ARG A 79 15.67 -16.75 -1.29
CA ARG A 79 15.63 -18.14 -0.83
C ARG A 79 15.09 -18.17 0.60
N SER A 80 13.95 -18.83 0.82
CA SER A 80 13.42 -19.14 2.16
C SER A 80 13.67 -20.62 2.50
N ARG A 81 13.76 -20.94 3.79
CA ARG A 81 13.93 -22.29 4.34
C ARG A 81 12.60 -22.98 4.66
N GLY A 82 11.49 -22.26 4.56
CA GLY A 82 10.14 -22.74 4.86
C GLY A 82 9.06 -21.74 4.44
N ALA A 83 7.79 -22.11 4.66
CA ALA A 83 6.64 -21.29 4.36
C ALA A 83 6.56 -20.05 5.28
N ASP A 84 6.77 -20.24 6.58
CA ASP A 84 6.72 -19.15 7.57
C ASP A 84 7.71 -18.03 7.26
N GLU A 85 8.95 -18.38 6.88
CA GLU A 85 9.96 -17.39 6.48
C GLU A 85 9.57 -16.64 5.19
N MET A 86 8.83 -17.28 4.27
CA MET A 86 8.32 -16.60 3.08
C MET A 86 7.24 -15.57 3.45
N GLU A 87 6.36 -15.89 4.41
CA GLU A 87 5.34 -14.96 4.89
C GLU A 87 5.98 -13.72 5.54
N ASP A 88 7.01 -13.91 6.37
CA ASP A 88 7.80 -12.81 6.95
C ASP A 88 8.43 -11.92 5.87
N ILE A 89 9.04 -12.52 4.85
CA ILE A 89 9.62 -11.78 3.71
C ILE A 89 8.54 -10.97 2.99
N VAL A 90 7.37 -11.57 2.74
CA VAL A 90 6.25 -10.88 2.09
C VAL A 90 5.77 -9.71 2.96
N GLN A 91 5.63 -9.88 4.28
CA GLN A 91 5.24 -8.81 5.19
C GLN A 91 6.25 -7.66 5.19
N VAL A 92 7.54 -7.95 5.27
CA VAL A 92 8.59 -6.93 5.14
C VAL A 92 8.52 -6.24 3.78
N GLY A 93 8.29 -7.00 2.71
CA GLY A 93 8.09 -6.44 1.38
C GLY A 93 6.87 -5.52 1.29
N MET A 94 5.79 -5.82 2.01
CA MET A 94 4.61 -4.95 2.10
C MET A 94 4.95 -3.61 2.75
N ILE A 95 5.81 -3.58 3.77
CA ILE A 95 6.32 -2.32 4.35
C ILE A 95 7.03 -1.48 3.29
N GLY A 96 7.80 -2.12 2.42
CA GLY A 96 8.47 -1.45 1.30
C GLY A 96 7.50 -0.89 0.27
N LEU A 97 6.45 -1.65 -0.07
CA LEU A 97 5.38 -1.18 -0.95
C LEU A 97 4.67 0.05 -0.36
N ILE A 98 4.30 -0.01 0.92
CA ILE A 98 3.63 1.09 1.62
C ILE A 98 4.49 2.36 1.57
N LYS A 99 5.77 2.25 1.94
CA LYS A 99 6.73 3.37 1.85
C LYS A 99 6.90 3.90 0.43
N ALA A 100 6.78 3.05 -0.58
CA ALA A 100 6.84 3.48 -1.97
C ALA A 100 5.59 4.26 -2.36
N ILE A 101 4.39 3.81 -1.95
CA ILE A 101 3.13 4.54 -2.20
C ILE A 101 3.19 5.92 -1.56
N ASP A 102 3.64 6.01 -0.30
CA ASP A 102 3.73 7.26 0.46
C ASP A 102 4.75 8.27 -0.10
N ARG A 103 5.64 7.84 -1.00
CA ARG A 103 6.73 8.67 -1.56
C ARG A 103 6.69 8.81 -3.07
N PHE A 104 5.74 8.17 -3.74
CA PHE A 104 5.66 8.18 -5.18
C PHE A 104 5.04 9.48 -5.67
N GLU A 105 5.73 10.14 -6.60
CA GLU A 105 5.29 11.39 -7.21
C GLU A 105 5.02 11.13 -8.69
N LEU A 106 3.80 11.36 -9.13
CA LEU A 106 3.39 11.09 -10.52
C LEU A 106 4.12 12.01 -11.53
N THR A 107 4.60 13.15 -11.07
CA THR A 107 5.38 14.13 -11.85
C THR A 107 6.74 13.61 -12.34
N ARG A 108 7.21 12.46 -11.81
CA ARG A 108 8.52 11.88 -12.17
C ARG A 108 8.54 11.11 -13.49
N GLU A 109 7.41 11.04 -14.22
CA GLU A 109 7.27 10.37 -15.53
C GLU A 109 7.78 8.91 -15.57
N VAL A 110 7.75 8.22 -14.43
CA VAL A 110 8.13 6.81 -14.31
C VAL A 110 6.96 5.96 -13.83
N GLU A 111 6.88 4.74 -14.33
CA GLU A 111 5.89 3.76 -13.88
C GLU A 111 6.09 3.44 -12.39
N PHE A 112 5.00 3.43 -11.61
CA PHE A 112 5.04 3.13 -10.18
C PHE A 112 5.78 1.83 -9.86
N THR A 113 5.58 0.78 -10.66
CA THR A 113 6.25 -0.52 -10.48
C THR A 113 7.78 -0.40 -10.54
N THR A 114 8.31 0.47 -11.39
CA THR A 114 9.76 0.74 -11.52
C THR A 114 10.31 1.41 -10.26
N PHE A 115 9.51 2.28 -9.64
CA PHE A 115 9.85 2.95 -8.39
C PHE A 115 9.70 2.03 -7.16
N ALA A 116 8.64 1.23 -7.11
CA ALA A 116 8.28 0.44 -5.94
C ALA A 116 9.19 -0.79 -5.73
N VAL A 117 9.65 -1.44 -6.82
CA VAL A 117 10.47 -2.66 -6.70
C VAL A 117 11.77 -2.43 -5.91
N PRO A 118 12.57 -1.36 -6.17
CA PRO A 118 13.74 -1.03 -5.35
C PRO A 118 13.42 -0.83 -3.86
N TYR A 119 12.28 -0.22 -3.51
CA TYR A 119 11.85 -0.03 -2.11
C TYR A 119 11.52 -1.37 -1.45
N ILE A 120 10.73 -2.21 -2.12
CA ILE A 120 10.35 -3.55 -1.64
C ILE A 120 11.61 -4.41 -1.40
N VAL A 121 12.48 -4.50 -2.41
CA VAL A 121 13.72 -5.28 -2.33
C VAL A 121 14.66 -4.71 -1.26
N GLY A 122 14.70 -3.38 -1.10
CA GLY A 122 15.50 -2.70 -0.09
C GLY A 122 15.08 -3.06 1.34
N GLU A 123 13.77 -3.04 1.64
CA GLU A 123 13.26 -3.45 2.95
C GLU A 123 13.55 -4.93 3.23
N ILE A 124 13.35 -5.82 2.25
CA ILE A 124 13.64 -7.26 2.40
C ILE A 124 15.14 -7.49 2.66
N LYS A 125 16.02 -6.83 1.91
CA LYS A 125 17.48 -6.90 2.14
C LYS A 125 17.85 -6.38 3.53
N ARG A 126 17.21 -5.30 3.99
CA ARG A 126 17.43 -4.76 5.34
C ARG A 126 17.03 -5.78 6.40
N PHE A 127 15.87 -6.41 6.27
CA PHE A 127 15.43 -7.48 7.16
C PHE A 127 16.44 -8.62 7.24
N PHE A 128 16.94 -9.13 6.10
CA PHE A 128 17.97 -10.16 6.12
C PHE A 128 19.24 -9.70 6.82
N ARG A 129 19.68 -8.46 6.60
CA ARG A 129 20.87 -7.92 7.26
C ARG A 129 20.68 -7.86 8.79
N ASP A 130 19.55 -7.35 9.24
CA ASP A 130 19.29 -7.10 10.64
C ASP A 130 18.99 -8.41 11.41
N THR A 131 18.41 -9.42 10.74
CA THR A 131 18.07 -10.74 11.32
C THR A 131 19.18 -11.80 11.15
N SER A 132 19.95 -11.77 10.06
CA SER A 132 20.99 -12.81 9.80
C SER A 132 22.23 -12.66 10.67
N TRP A 133 22.54 -11.46 11.15
CA TRP A 133 23.66 -11.24 12.08
C TRP A 133 23.40 -11.78 13.49
N ALA A 134 22.15 -12.09 13.85
CA ALA A 134 21.82 -12.69 15.14
C ALA A 134 22.21 -14.18 15.24
N VAL A 135 22.41 -14.87 14.10
CA VAL A 135 22.62 -16.34 14.06
C VAL A 135 24.06 -16.73 13.71
N HIS A 136 24.91 -15.81 13.27
CA HIS A 136 26.29 -16.14 12.85
C HIS A 136 27.38 -15.34 13.58
N VAL A 137 27.60 -15.67 14.85
CA VAL A 137 28.87 -15.35 15.54
C VAL A 137 29.40 -16.57 16.28
N PRO A 138 30.18 -17.46 15.63
CA PRO A 138 31.09 -18.34 16.36
C PRO A 138 32.20 -17.47 16.97
N ARG A 139 32.09 -17.19 18.27
CA ARG A 139 33.19 -16.62 19.06
C ARG A 139 34.25 -17.71 19.19
N ARG A 140 35.38 -17.56 18.51
CA ARG A 140 36.57 -18.39 18.75
C ARG A 140 37.04 -18.10 20.19
N LEU A 141 36.98 -19.10 21.06
CA LEU A 141 37.87 -19.20 22.23
C LEU A 141 39.11 -19.98 21.79
#